data_AF-A0A1S3HBX9-F1
#
_entry.id   AF-A0A1S3HBX9-F1
#
_cell.length_a   1.000
_cell.length_b   1.000
_cell.length_c   1.000
_cell.angle_alpha   90.00
_cell.angle_beta   90.00
_cell.angle_gamma   90.00
#
_symmetry.space_group_name_H-M   'P 1'
#
loop_
_entity.id
_entity.type
_entity.pdbx_description
1 polymer ?
#
loop_
_entity_poly.entity_id
_entity_poly.type
_entity_poly.pdbx_seq_one_letter_code
_entity_poly.pdbx_strand_id
1 'polypeptide(L)'
;MSSRRPKRPSSARRNIKQETFSSFVSSSRLWHVQSILKGGSRAHASSPDAILCVTGIDSRYNDGCTELVNHLLFGFFENRRKELESSGFAEETIDDLLILVKHDSVHIYCNPVNYLYFLPYIAHWRNLKLHCLHPEKYDEDEEEAEEFKIHSFIAMVKDCKTIGIPYSTWAHPLPFDKFSIEKWPVIQAYALEGFGGGGFFTMKHEVVDVSKEVAELYSIMDPVSVEMLATEHLPLFERQWKTMLTTVDVEGKSGIAELTERKVCEPLRSYFSHGLVGAIKTDSFARYPFVLFGKNTNKKSLEAVRKGAVQSSDTIPSSEASHMVCQAVSPKGPLSCVRTYFFQASHKPYPVSTDLKVTPTPGPTDIRLLTKLYVFLVEGLLAAILTYANSLSVEKAQSHLMEIVKKRCDTSDTAVSATFISQRGNFEFSIEAYDHHGRPVVLKEGESSPLIKLATVYIYNIPSIEHNGQTLGSVGFAEAFLESTIPVVRPLVVDL
;
A
#
# COMPACT_ATOMS: atom_id res chain seq x y z
N MET A 1 -39.61 4.18 -38.27
CA MET A 1 -39.50 4.29 -36.81
C MET A 1 -38.85 3.01 -36.27
N SER A 2 -37.51 3.00 -36.22
CA SER A 2 -36.75 1.90 -35.61
C SER A 2 -36.60 2.24 -34.13
N SER A 3 -37.26 1.50 -33.25
CA SER A 3 -37.06 1.65 -31.80
C SER A 3 -35.63 1.21 -31.47
N ARG A 4 -34.70 2.17 -31.41
CA ARG A 4 -33.40 1.94 -30.78
C ARG A 4 -33.70 1.58 -29.33
N ARG A 5 -33.62 0.29 -28.98
CA ARG A 5 -33.60 -0.12 -27.58
C ARG A 5 -32.47 0.67 -26.90
N PRO A 6 -32.71 1.33 -25.76
CA PRO A 6 -31.62 1.98 -25.05
C PRO A 6 -30.52 0.94 -24.83
N LYS A 7 -29.30 1.26 -25.27
CA LYS A 7 -28.11 0.45 -24.97
C LYS A 7 -27.94 0.49 -23.44
N ARG A 8 -28.65 -0.38 -22.74
CA ARG A 8 -28.39 -0.61 -21.32
C ARG A 8 -26.96 -1.13 -21.25
N PRO A 9 -26.09 -0.54 -20.42
CA PRO A 9 -24.85 -1.19 -20.03
C PRO A 9 -25.13 -2.66 -19.76
N SER A 10 -24.35 -3.55 -20.36
CA SER A 10 -24.37 -4.98 -20.03
C SER A 10 -24.49 -5.07 -18.52
N SER A 11 -25.58 -5.68 -18.02
CA SER A 11 -25.97 -5.61 -16.61
C SER A 11 -24.73 -5.70 -15.73
N ALA A 12 -24.41 -4.61 -15.03
CA ALA A 12 -23.19 -4.43 -14.25
C ALA A 12 -22.89 -5.59 -13.28
N ARG A 13 -23.86 -6.48 -13.04
CA ARG A 13 -23.75 -7.66 -12.18
C ARG A 13 -22.85 -8.79 -12.69
N ARG A 14 -22.49 -8.88 -13.97
CA ARG A 14 -21.81 -10.09 -14.49
C ARG A 14 -20.32 -10.19 -14.19
N ASN A 15 -19.63 -9.08 -13.94
CA ASN A 15 -18.18 -9.05 -13.66
C ASN A 15 -17.81 -8.26 -12.38
N ILE A 16 -18.80 -7.77 -11.64
CA ILE A 16 -18.56 -7.16 -10.34
C ILE A 16 -18.20 -8.29 -9.36
N LYS A 17 -16.98 -8.29 -8.83
CA LYS A 17 -16.69 -9.00 -7.58
C LYS A 17 -17.64 -8.40 -6.53
N GLN A 18 -18.72 -9.08 -6.15
CA GLN A 18 -19.72 -8.54 -5.20
C GLN A 18 -19.08 -8.08 -3.88
N GLU A 19 -17.89 -8.59 -3.58
CA GLU A 19 -17.01 -8.25 -2.47
C GLU A 19 -16.56 -6.77 -2.48
N THR A 20 -16.53 -6.08 -3.64
CA THR A 20 -16.04 -4.69 -3.76
C THR A 20 -17.03 -3.62 -3.29
N PHE A 21 -18.28 -3.96 -2.98
CA PHE A 21 -19.33 -2.96 -2.70
C PHE A 21 -19.87 -3.06 -1.28
N SER A 22 -19.12 -2.44 -0.37
CA SER A 22 -19.59 -2.18 0.99
C SER A 22 -20.15 -0.77 1.10
N SER A 23 -21.46 -0.65 1.33
CA SER A 23 -22.11 0.64 1.64
C SER A 23 -21.49 1.29 2.87
N PHE A 24 -21.04 0.48 3.83
CA PHE A 24 -20.30 0.93 5.00
C PHE A 24 -18.97 1.58 4.62
N VAL A 25 -18.13 0.91 3.80
CA VAL A 25 -16.83 1.49 3.38
C VAL A 25 -17.04 2.74 2.54
N SER A 26 -17.99 2.70 1.60
CA SER A 26 -18.32 3.85 0.77
C SER A 26 -18.74 5.07 1.61
N SER A 27 -19.62 4.86 2.59
CA SER A 27 -20.05 5.91 3.51
C SER A 27 -18.90 6.40 4.41
N SER A 28 -18.01 5.49 4.84
CA SER A 28 -16.83 5.84 5.63
C SER A 28 -15.84 6.70 4.83
N ARG A 29 -15.57 6.37 3.57
CA ARG A 29 -14.71 7.17 2.68
C ARG A 29 -15.30 8.57 2.47
N LEU A 30 -16.59 8.66 2.16
CA LEU A 30 -17.27 9.95 2.04
C LEU A 30 -17.18 10.76 3.35
N TRP A 31 -17.41 10.12 4.50
CA TRP A 31 -17.32 10.78 5.80
C TRP A 31 -15.90 11.30 6.11
N HIS A 32 -14.85 10.57 5.74
CA HIS A 32 -13.46 11.04 5.86
C HIS A 32 -13.21 12.28 4.99
N VAL A 33 -13.71 12.32 3.76
CA VAL A 33 -13.64 13.52 2.90
C VAL A 33 -14.38 14.69 3.55
N GLN A 34 -15.59 14.45 4.08
CA GLN A 34 -16.36 15.46 4.82
C GLN A 34 -15.65 15.92 6.11
N SER A 35 -14.77 15.11 6.70
CA SER A 35 -14.02 15.49 7.89
C SER A 35 -12.98 16.58 7.61
N ILE A 36 -12.48 16.70 6.38
CA ILE A 36 -11.61 17.80 5.95
C ILE A 36 -12.35 19.15 6.08
N LEU A 37 -13.67 19.15 5.85
CA LEU A 37 -14.52 20.34 5.94
C LEU A 37 -14.84 20.72 7.40
N LYS A 38 -14.73 19.77 8.33
CA LYS A 38 -14.91 19.99 9.78
C LYS A 38 -13.62 20.55 10.35
N GLY A 39 -13.38 21.85 10.15
CA GLY A 39 -12.15 22.52 10.59
C GLY A 39 -11.67 22.06 11.97
N GLY A 40 -10.50 21.42 12.00
CA GLY A 40 -9.85 20.95 13.23
C GLY A 40 -8.57 21.72 13.51
N SER A 41 -8.55 22.50 14.61
CA SER A 41 -7.40 23.03 15.38
C SER A 41 -6.02 23.23 14.71
N ARG A 42 -5.92 23.68 13.45
CA ARG A 42 -4.66 24.13 12.84
C ARG A 42 -4.82 25.51 12.24
N ALA A 43 -3.96 26.41 12.70
CA ALA A 43 -4.23 27.83 12.87
C ALA A 43 -4.24 28.72 11.61
N HIS A 44 -4.15 28.21 10.38
CA HIS A 44 -3.95 29.08 9.22
C HIS A 44 -4.58 28.58 7.90
N ALA A 45 -5.91 28.45 7.86
CA ALA A 45 -6.79 28.66 6.71
C ALA A 45 -8.24 28.34 7.15
N SER A 46 -9.23 29.12 6.75
CA SER A 46 -10.63 28.71 6.91
C SER A 46 -10.85 27.40 6.13
N SER A 47 -11.28 26.34 6.80
CA SER A 47 -11.64 25.08 6.15
C SER A 47 -12.66 25.36 5.05
N PRO A 48 -12.52 24.77 3.84
CA PRO A 48 -13.47 25.02 2.77
C PRO A 48 -14.88 24.56 3.14
N ASP A 49 -15.89 25.21 2.57
CA ASP A 49 -17.30 24.86 2.77
C ASP A 49 -17.66 23.57 2.03
N ALA A 50 -16.95 23.30 0.93
CA ALA A 50 -17.15 22.14 0.08
C ALA A 50 -15.85 21.74 -0.64
N ILE A 51 -15.75 20.47 -1.04
CA ILE A 51 -14.74 19.97 -1.98
C ILE A 51 -15.41 19.67 -3.31
N LEU A 52 -14.89 20.26 -4.39
CA LEU A 52 -15.40 20.08 -5.75
C LEU A 52 -14.45 19.17 -6.55
N CYS A 53 -15.01 18.13 -7.15
CA CYS A 53 -14.35 17.26 -8.13
C CYS A 53 -15.06 17.38 -9.47
N VAL A 54 -14.30 17.67 -10.52
CA VAL A 54 -14.77 17.74 -11.90
C VAL A 54 -13.89 16.80 -12.71
N THR A 55 -14.47 15.81 -13.38
CA THR A 55 -13.73 14.84 -14.20
C THR A 55 -13.79 15.19 -15.69
N GLY A 56 -12.96 14.52 -16.49
CA GLY A 56 -12.98 14.65 -17.95
C GLY A 56 -12.57 16.03 -18.47
N ILE A 57 -13.06 16.36 -19.66
CA ILE A 57 -12.70 17.59 -20.38
C ILE A 57 -13.08 18.87 -19.61
N ASP A 58 -14.12 18.82 -18.79
CA ASP A 58 -14.63 19.97 -18.04
C ASP A 58 -13.67 20.50 -16.97
N SER A 59 -12.70 19.69 -16.53
CA SER A 59 -11.57 20.12 -15.69
C SER A 59 -10.23 20.10 -16.42
N ARG A 60 -10.24 19.91 -17.75
CA ARG A 60 -9.07 19.60 -18.57
C ARG A 60 -8.32 18.37 -18.07
N TYR A 61 -9.06 17.32 -17.72
CA TYR A 61 -8.56 16.03 -17.23
C TYR A 61 -7.71 16.19 -15.97
N ASN A 62 -8.24 16.87 -14.95
CA ASN A 62 -7.52 17.06 -13.70
C ASN A 62 -7.33 15.74 -12.94
N ASP A 63 -6.08 15.30 -12.81
CA ASP A 63 -5.74 14.02 -12.18
C ASP A 63 -6.17 13.93 -10.70
N GLY A 64 -6.06 15.03 -9.95
CA GLY A 64 -6.41 15.05 -8.51
C GLY A 64 -7.92 14.87 -8.28
N CYS A 65 -8.76 15.45 -9.14
CA CYS A 65 -10.20 15.19 -9.14
C CYS A 65 -10.51 13.72 -9.46
N THR A 66 -9.89 13.17 -10.50
CA THR A 66 -10.07 11.78 -10.90
C THR A 66 -9.62 10.80 -9.81
N GLU A 67 -8.52 11.07 -9.12
CA GLU A 67 -8.02 10.27 -8.00
C GLU A 67 -9.04 10.24 -6.84
N LEU A 68 -9.65 11.38 -6.50
CA LEU A 68 -10.67 11.43 -5.44
C LEU A 68 -11.95 10.71 -5.85
N VAL A 69 -12.39 10.85 -7.10
CA VAL A 69 -13.55 10.10 -7.59
C VAL A 69 -13.26 8.60 -7.57
N ASN A 70 -12.08 8.15 -8.00
CA ASN A 70 -11.68 6.74 -7.91
C ASN A 70 -11.65 6.26 -6.46
N HIS A 71 -11.15 7.06 -5.51
CA HIS A 71 -11.22 6.71 -4.10
C HIS A 71 -12.67 6.53 -3.62
N LEU A 72 -13.57 7.47 -3.91
CA LEU A 72 -14.97 7.38 -3.49
C LEU A 72 -15.74 6.25 -4.17
N LEU A 73 -15.40 5.94 -5.42
CA LEU A 73 -16.11 4.98 -6.27
C LEU A 73 -15.32 3.68 -6.50
N PHE A 74 -14.47 3.26 -5.56
CA PHE A 74 -13.79 1.96 -5.58
C PHE A 74 -12.98 1.69 -6.87
N GLY A 75 -12.28 2.71 -7.34
CA GLY A 75 -11.44 2.68 -8.53
C GLY A 75 -12.24 2.58 -9.84
N PHE A 76 -13.46 3.14 -9.89
CA PHE A 76 -14.37 2.99 -11.03
C PHE A 76 -13.70 3.16 -12.40
N PHE A 77 -13.00 4.27 -12.62
CA PHE A 77 -12.39 4.56 -13.93
C PHE A 77 -11.17 3.67 -14.19
N GLU A 78 -10.41 3.31 -13.16
CA GLU A 78 -9.21 2.48 -13.29
C GLU A 78 -9.55 1.00 -13.48
N ASN A 79 -10.33 0.44 -12.57
CA ASN A 79 -10.68 -0.98 -12.52
C ASN A 79 -11.58 -1.39 -13.69
N ARG A 80 -12.38 -0.46 -14.21
CA ARG A 80 -13.31 -0.72 -15.31
C ARG A 80 -12.86 -0.13 -16.64
N ARG A 81 -11.64 0.40 -16.76
CA ARG A 81 -11.13 1.03 -17.99
C ARG A 81 -11.45 0.21 -19.25
N LYS A 82 -11.08 -1.07 -19.26
CA LYS A 82 -11.34 -1.98 -20.40
C LYS A 82 -12.83 -2.16 -20.69
N GLU A 83 -13.65 -2.22 -19.65
CA GLU A 83 -15.11 -2.35 -19.80
C GLU A 83 -15.72 -1.06 -20.37
N LEU A 84 -15.30 0.09 -19.84
CA LEU A 84 -15.73 1.42 -20.28
C LEU A 84 -15.32 1.67 -21.73
N GLU A 85 -14.08 1.37 -22.11
CA GLU A 85 -13.58 1.41 -23.50
C GLU A 85 -14.41 0.48 -24.42
N SER A 86 -14.79 -0.70 -23.93
CA SER A 86 -15.60 -1.66 -24.71
C SER A 86 -17.09 -1.32 -24.77
N SER A 87 -17.57 -0.36 -23.98
CA SER A 87 -18.99 -0.01 -23.88
C SER A 87 -19.53 0.67 -25.14
N GLY A 88 -18.64 1.25 -25.95
CA GLY A 88 -18.97 1.97 -27.18
C GLY A 88 -19.57 3.36 -26.96
N PHE A 89 -19.49 3.88 -25.73
CA PHE A 89 -19.70 5.30 -25.42
C PHE A 89 -18.39 6.06 -25.57
N ALA A 90 -18.47 7.36 -25.90
CA ALA A 90 -17.30 8.22 -25.94
C ALA A 90 -16.73 8.42 -24.53
N GLU A 91 -15.41 8.57 -24.43
CA GLU A 91 -14.71 8.83 -23.16
C GLU A 91 -15.28 10.08 -22.48
N GLU A 92 -15.52 11.15 -23.26
CA GLU A 92 -16.15 12.39 -22.81
C GLU A 92 -17.52 12.16 -22.16
N THR A 93 -18.31 11.20 -22.65
CA THR A 93 -19.60 10.84 -22.04
C THR A 93 -19.41 10.08 -20.72
N ILE A 94 -18.40 9.22 -20.63
CA ILE A 94 -18.17 8.42 -19.42
C ILE A 94 -17.57 9.28 -18.29
N ASP A 95 -16.71 10.22 -18.64
CA ASP A 95 -16.01 11.09 -17.68
C ASP A 95 -16.81 12.34 -17.29
N ASP A 96 -17.99 12.56 -17.87
CA ASP A 96 -18.89 13.66 -17.54
C ASP A 96 -19.59 13.44 -16.18
N LEU A 97 -18.92 13.90 -15.12
CA LEU A 97 -19.31 13.76 -13.72
C LEU A 97 -18.78 14.94 -12.90
N LEU A 98 -19.66 15.53 -12.10
CA LEU A 98 -19.31 16.55 -11.10
C LEU A 98 -19.72 16.03 -9.72
N ILE A 99 -18.81 16.06 -8.75
CA ILE A 99 -19.11 15.73 -7.36
C ILE A 99 -18.78 16.95 -6.49
N LEU A 100 -19.75 17.40 -5.70
CA LEU A 100 -19.54 18.42 -4.68
C LEU A 100 -19.86 17.83 -3.30
N VAL A 101 -18.83 17.62 -2.50
CA VAL A 101 -18.95 17.14 -1.13
C VAL A 101 -19.06 18.34 -0.19
N LYS A 102 -20.18 18.49 0.50
CA LYS A 102 -20.39 19.46 1.59
C LYS A 102 -20.33 18.74 2.94
N HIS A 103 -20.26 19.50 4.03
CA HIS A 103 -20.19 18.97 5.39
C HIS A 103 -21.29 17.94 5.73
N ASP A 104 -22.52 18.19 5.29
CA ASP A 104 -23.71 17.41 5.64
C ASP A 104 -24.43 16.79 4.44
N SER A 105 -24.00 17.07 3.22
CA SER A 105 -24.68 16.68 1.99
C SER A 105 -23.68 16.50 0.86
N VAL A 106 -24.10 15.75 -0.16
CA VAL A 106 -23.29 15.50 -1.35
C VAL A 106 -24.15 15.73 -2.56
N HIS A 107 -23.66 16.52 -3.50
CA HIS A 107 -24.32 16.77 -4.76
C HIS A 107 -23.53 16.10 -5.88
N ILE A 108 -24.24 15.45 -6.81
CA ILE A 108 -23.64 14.78 -7.95
C ILE A 108 -24.41 15.17 -9.19
N TYR A 109 -23.71 15.72 -10.18
CA TYR A 109 -24.21 15.77 -11.54
C TYR A 109 -23.63 14.58 -12.32
N CYS A 110 -24.49 13.88 -13.06
CA CYS A 110 -24.06 12.91 -14.05
C CYS A 110 -25.09 12.83 -15.17
N ASN A 111 -24.63 12.52 -16.39
CA ASN A 111 -25.54 12.27 -17.50
C ASN A 111 -26.35 10.95 -17.31
N PRO A 112 -27.42 10.74 -18.10
CA PRO A 112 -28.29 9.57 -17.97
C PRO A 112 -27.61 8.23 -18.24
N VAL A 113 -26.54 8.23 -19.05
CA VAL A 113 -25.73 7.03 -19.32
C VAL A 113 -25.00 6.60 -18.04
N ASN A 114 -24.35 7.56 -17.39
CA ASN A 114 -23.57 7.39 -16.17
C ASN A 114 -24.41 7.11 -14.94
N TYR A 115 -25.65 7.63 -14.90
CA TYR A 115 -26.57 7.43 -13.78
C TYR A 115 -26.69 5.95 -13.36
N LEU A 116 -26.87 5.04 -14.32
CA LEU A 116 -27.01 3.61 -14.03
C LEU A 116 -25.71 2.96 -13.56
N TYR A 117 -24.56 3.50 -13.95
CA TYR A 117 -23.26 3.02 -13.48
C TYR A 117 -22.97 3.47 -12.06
N PHE A 118 -23.28 4.72 -11.71
CA PHE A 118 -22.92 5.27 -10.41
C PHE A 118 -23.92 4.95 -9.31
N LEU A 119 -25.19 4.72 -9.64
CA LEU A 119 -26.25 4.46 -8.64
C LEU A 119 -25.87 3.39 -7.59
N PRO A 120 -25.27 2.23 -7.94
CA PRO A 120 -24.84 1.23 -6.96
C PRO A 120 -23.80 1.73 -5.94
N TYR A 121 -23.02 2.76 -6.29
CA TYR A 121 -21.92 3.29 -5.48
C TYR A 121 -22.37 4.40 -4.53
N ILE A 122 -23.42 5.13 -4.91
CA ILE A 122 -23.80 6.40 -4.27
C ILE A 122 -25.18 6.36 -3.62
N ALA A 123 -26.06 5.41 -3.97
CA ALA A 123 -27.46 5.43 -3.54
C ALA A 123 -27.66 5.39 -2.00
N HIS A 124 -26.69 4.88 -1.25
CA HIS A 124 -26.70 4.84 0.22
C HIS A 124 -26.07 6.08 0.87
N TRP A 125 -25.53 7.03 0.10
CA TRP A 125 -24.96 8.25 0.65
C TRP A 125 -26.04 9.13 1.30
N ARG A 126 -25.77 9.57 2.53
CA ARG A 126 -26.69 10.41 3.29
C ARG A 126 -26.77 11.79 2.65
N ASN A 127 -28.00 12.32 2.54
CA ASN A 127 -28.27 13.65 1.98
C ASN A 127 -27.71 13.86 0.56
N LEU A 128 -27.77 12.80 -0.25
CA LEU A 128 -27.41 12.83 -1.66
C LEU A 128 -28.44 13.63 -2.47
N LYS A 129 -27.95 14.55 -3.32
CA LYS A 129 -28.73 15.24 -4.35
C LYS A 129 -28.17 14.92 -5.73
N LEU A 130 -28.97 14.27 -6.57
CA LEU A 130 -28.61 13.90 -7.93
C LEU A 130 -29.19 14.91 -8.93
N HIS A 131 -28.32 15.42 -9.80
CA HIS A 131 -28.67 16.27 -10.92
C HIS A 131 -28.44 15.46 -12.20
N CYS A 132 -29.52 14.96 -12.79
CA CYS A 132 -29.49 14.16 -14.00
C CYS A 132 -30.67 14.56 -14.87
N LEU A 133 -30.40 14.91 -16.13
CA LEU A 133 -31.45 15.20 -17.09
C LEU A 133 -32.25 13.92 -17.41
N HIS A 134 -33.48 14.07 -17.90
CA HIS A 134 -34.25 12.91 -18.35
C HIS A 134 -33.60 12.32 -19.64
N PRO A 135 -33.48 10.99 -19.78
CA PRO A 135 -32.83 10.37 -20.95
C PRO A 135 -33.37 10.85 -22.30
N GLU A 136 -34.69 11.03 -22.40
CA GLU A 136 -35.33 11.46 -23.65
C GLU A 136 -34.87 12.86 -24.09
N LYS A 137 -34.81 13.81 -23.14
CA LYS A 137 -34.34 15.17 -23.42
C LYS A 137 -32.86 15.21 -23.75
N TYR A 138 -32.07 14.42 -23.02
CA TYR A 138 -30.63 14.33 -23.22
C TYR A 138 -30.26 13.80 -24.62
N ASP A 139 -31.01 12.84 -25.14
CA ASP A 139 -30.76 12.27 -26.48
C ASP A 139 -31.30 13.16 -27.62
N GLU A 140 -32.23 14.08 -27.33
CA GLU A 140 -32.90 14.93 -28.31
C GLU A 140 -32.21 16.28 -28.52
N ASP A 141 -31.66 16.87 -27.46
CA ASP A 141 -31.10 18.22 -27.48
C ASP A 141 -29.79 18.32 -26.66
N GLU A 142 -28.68 18.40 -27.39
CA GLU A 142 -27.33 18.54 -26.82
C GLU A 142 -27.13 19.90 -26.14
N GLU A 143 -27.79 20.96 -26.64
CA GLU A 143 -27.71 22.29 -26.04
C GLU A 143 -28.47 22.29 -24.70
N GLU A 144 -29.68 21.72 -24.64
CA GLU A 144 -30.42 21.58 -23.37
C GLU A 144 -29.63 20.73 -22.35
N ALA A 145 -28.92 19.69 -22.80
CA ALA A 145 -28.07 18.87 -21.93
C ALA A 145 -26.90 19.66 -21.31
N GLU A 146 -26.18 20.43 -22.12
CA GLU A 146 -25.08 21.30 -21.65
C GLU A 146 -25.59 22.43 -20.76
N GLU A 147 -26.71 23.08 -21.12
CA GLU A 147 -27.33 24.09 -20.26
C GLU A 147 -27.74 23.50 -18.91
N PHE A 148 -28.34 22.31 -18.89
CA PHE A 148 -28.73 21.64 -17.65
C PHE A 148 -27.51 21.34 -16.75
N LYS A 149 -26.38 20.91 -17.33
CA LYS A 149 -25.11 20.71 -16.60
C LYS A 149 -24.64 22.00 -15.94
N ILE A 150 -24.64 23.12 -16.68
CA ILE A 150 -24.21 24.43 -16.17
C ILE A 150 -25.13 24.89 -15.03
N HIS A 151 -26.46 24.81 -15.21
CA HIS A 151 -27.42 25.17 -14.16
C HIS A 151 -27.27 24.28 -12.91
N SER A 152 -27.03 22.99 -13.11
CA SER A 152 -26.76 22.04 -12.03
C SER A 152 -25.50 22.45 -11.26
N PHE A 153 -24.41 22.75 -11.97
CA PHE A 153 -23.16 23.21 -11.36
C PHE A 153 -23.37 24.48 -10.52
N ILE A 154 -24.06 25.49 -11.06
CA ILE A 154 -24.38 26.74 -10.35
C ILE A 154 -25.20 26.44 -9.08
N ALA A 155 -26.21 25.57 -9.17
CA ALA A 155 -27.04 25.18 -8.04
C ALA A 155 -26.25 24.39 -6.97
N MET A 156 -25.26 23.60 -7.38
CA MET A 156 -24.40 22.83 -6.48
C MET A 156 -23.53 23.76 -5.63
N VAL A 157 -22.81 24.68 -6.26
CA VAL A 157 -21.85 25.60 -5.59
C VAL A 157 -22.52 26.78 -4.88
N LYS A 158 -23.83 26.94 -5.06
CA LYS A 158 -24.62 27.96 -4.37
C LYS A 158 -24.40 27.87 -2.85
N ASP A 159 -24.26 29.04 -2.24
CA ASP A 159 -24.04 29.26 -0.81
C ASP A 159 -22.69 28.75 -0.26
N CYS A 160 -21.78 28.26 -1.11
CA CYS A 160 -20.39 28.00 -0.73
C CYS A 160 -19.55 29.28 -0.90
N LYS A 161 -18.82 29.72 0.11
CA LYS A 161 -17.88 30.85 0.02
C LYS A 161 -16.49 30.39 -0.35
N THR A 162 -16.03 29.29 0.25
CA THR A 162 -14.71 28.71 0.01
C THR A 162 -14.86 27.28 -0.51
N ILE A 163 -14.20 26.97 -1.62
CA ILE A 163 -14.28 25.68 -2.31
C ILE A 163 -12.87 25.08 -2.40
N GLY A 164 -12.72 23.88 -1.85
CA GLY A 164 -11.50 23.08 -1.96
C GLY A 164 -11.45 22.33 -3.29
N ILE A 165 -10.30 22.34 -3.95
CA ILE A 165 -10.02 21.58 -5.16
C ILE A 165 -8.86 20.61 -4.89
N PRO A 166 -9.01 19.30 -5.10
CA PRO A 166 -7.88 18.37 -5.13
C PRO A 166 -7.12 18.59 -6.44
N TYR A 167 -6.27 19.62 -6.48
CA TYR A 167 -5.71 20.16 -7.73
C TYR A 167 -4.65 19.26 -8.38
N SER A 168 -3.89 18.54 -7.55
CA SER A 168 -2.80 17.65 -7.96
C SER A 168 -2.86 16.31 -7.24
N THR A 169 -2.22 15.31 -7.83
CA THR A 169 -2.06 14.00 -7.20
C THR A 169 -0.79 13.99 -6.35
N TRP A 170 -0.74 13.07 -5.39
CA TRP A 170 0.50 12.83 -4.66
C TRP A 170 1.67 12.47 -5.60
N ALA A 171 1.39 11.66 -6.63
CA ALA A 171 2.41 11.20 -7.56
C ALA A 171 2.96 12.32 -8.45
N HIS A 172 2.14 13.33 -8.76
CA HIS A 172 2.49 14.45 -9.64
C HIS A 172 2.07 15.77 -8.97
N PRO A 173 2.81 16.23 -7.94
CA PRO A 173 2.48 17.47 -7.25
C PRO A 173 2.66 18.65 -8.21
N LEU A 174 1.60 19.45 -8.37
CA LEU A 174 1.62 20.66 -9.19
C LEU A 174 1.46 21.89 -8.29
N PRO A 175 2.18 23.00 -8.57
CA PRO A 175 1.96 24.24 -7.85
C PRO A 175 0.53 24.72 -8.10
N PHE A 176 -0.20 24.97 -7.02
CA PHE A 176 -1.57 25.45 -7.11
C PHE A 176 -1.64 26.83 -7.78
N ASP A 177 -2.38 26.92 -8.87
CA ASP A 177 -2.67 28.16 -9.58
C ASP A 177 -4.17 28.39 -9.65
N LYS A 178 -4.67 29.31 -8.83
CA LYS A 178 -6.10 29.66 -8.79
C LYS A 178 -6.63 30.13 -10.16
N PHE A 179 -5.79 30.72 -11.01
CA PHE A 179 -6.19 31.18 -12.35
C PHE A 179 -6.20 30.07 -13.40
N SER A 180 -5.56 28.93 -13.13
CA SER A 180 -5.67 27.77 -14.03
C SER A 180 -7.06 27.14 -13.95
N ILE A 181 -7.70 27.21 -12.77
CA ILE A 181 -9.09 26.75 -12.55
C ILE A 181 -10.09 27.57 -13.39
N GLU A 182 -9.89 28.87 -13.53
CA GLU A 182 -10.73 29.72 -14.40
C GLU A 182 -10.68 29.35 -15.89
N LYS A 183 -9.74 28.48 -16.29
CA LYS A 183 -9.63 27.99 -17.67
C LYS A 183 -10.41 26.69 -17.90
N TRP A 184 -10.99 26.10 -16.85
CA TRP A 184 -11.78 24.89 -16.92
C TRP A 184 -13.11 25.19 -17.63
N PRO A 185 -13.52 24.43 -18.67
CA PRO A 185 -14.73 24.72 -19.43
C PRO A 185 -15.99 24.95 -18.57
N VAL A 186 -16.25 24.09 -17.58
CA VAL A 186 -17.42 24.24 -16.69
C VAL A 186 -17.34 25.50 -15.82
N ILE A 187 -16.13 25.91 -15.42
CA ILE A 187 -15.89 27.13 -14.65
C ILE A 187 -16.05 28.38 -15.54
N GLN A 188 -15.62 28.31 -16.79
CA GLN A 188 -15.84 29.37 -17.76
C GLN A 188 -17.33 29.57 -18.05
N ALA A 189 -18.08 28.47 -18.17
CA ALA A 189 -19.53 28.51 -18.39
C ALA A 189 -20.29 29.17 -17.24
N TYR A 190 -19.83 29.02 -15.98
CA TYR A 190 -20.37 29.73 -14.83
C TYR A 190 -20.34 31.26 -15.00
N ALA A 191 -19.30 31.79 -15.65
CA ALA A 191 -19.14 33.23 -15.83
C ALA A 191 -19.97 33.81 -17.00
N LEU A 192 -20.57 32.97 -17.84
CA LEU A 192 -21.35 33.41 -18.99
C LEU A 192 -22.64 34.13 -18.56
N GLU A 193 -22.95 35.23 -19.25
CA GLU A 193 -24.21 35.94 -19.08
C GLU A 193 -25.37 35.07 -19.54
N GLY A 194 -26.42 34.93 -18.71
CA GLY A 194 -27.61 34.12 -19.01
C GLY A 194 -27.84 32.96 -18.04
N PHE A 195 -26.77 32.32 -17.54
CA PHE A 195 -26.89 31.15 -16.66
C PHE A 195 -27.03 31.49 -15.17
N GLY A 196 -26.78 32.74 -14.78
CA GLY A 196 -26.97 33.22 -13.40
C GLY A 196 -25.77 33.03 -12.46
N GLY A 197 -24.62 32.57 -12.96
CA GLY A 197 -23.38 32.48 -12.19
C GLY A 197 -22.77 33.84 -11.88
N GLY A 198 -23.03 34.88 -12.69
CA GLY A 198 -22.91 36.30 -12.34
C GLY A 198 -21.50 36.86 -12.16
N GLY A 199 -20.54 36.38 -12.94
CA GLY A 199 -19.14 36.86 -13.00
C GLY A 199 -18.12 35.71 -12.90
N PHE A 200 -16.83 36.04 -12.87
CA PHE A 200 -15.75 35.07 -12.70
C PHE A 200 -15.95 34.25 -11.41
N PHE A 201 -15.75 32.94 -11.51
CA PHE A 201 -16.00 32.00 -10.42
C PHE A 201 -15.16 32.32 -9.18
N THR A 202 -13.88 32.60 -9.39
CA THR A 202 -12.88 32.91 -8.36
C THR A 202 -13.05 34.26 -7.69
N MET A 203 -13.89 35.14 -8.26
CA MET A 203 -14.31 36.39 -7.62
C MET A 203 -15.50 36.18 -6.68
N LYS A 204 -16.34 35.17 -6.94
CA LYS A 204 -17.47 34.81 -6.08
C LYS A 204 -17.12 33.79 -5.01
N HIS A 205 -16.27 32.84 -5.36
CA HIS A 205 -15.85 31.75 -4.50
C HIS A 205 -14.33 31.84 -4.29
N GLU A 206 -13.90 31.77 -3.04
CA GLU A 206 -12.50 31.54 -2.72
C GLU A 206 -12.15 30.08 -3.04
N VAL A 207 -11.09 29.86 -3.82
CA VAL A 207 -10.67 28.52 -4.22
C VAL A 207 -9.35 28.20 -3.52
N VAL A 208 -9.31 27.06 -2.83
CA VAL A 208 -8.15 26.60 -2.07
C VAL A 208 -7.74 25.20 -2.51
N ASP A 209 -6.44 24.91 -2.42
CA ASP A 209 -5.91 23.56 -2.65
C ASP A 209 -6.20 22.67 -1.44
N VAL A 210 -6.70 21.45 -1.68
CA VAL A 210 -6.89 20.42 -0.65
C VAL A 210 -6.16 19.11 -0.98
N SER A 211 -5.28 19.13 -2.00
CA SER A 211 -4.57 17.93 -2.47
C SER A 211 -3.83 17.20 -1.36
N LYS A 212 -3.23 17.93 -0.41
CA LYS A 212 -2.45 17.32 0.67
C LYS A 212 -3.36 16.60 1.66
N GLU A 213 -4.42 17.26 2.12
CA GLU A 213 -5.40 16.73 3.06
C GLU A 213 -6.10 15.50 2.48
N VAL A 214 -6.44 15.56 1.20
CA VAL A 214 -7.05 14.45 0.47
C VAL A 214 -6.06 13.29 0.28
N ALA A 215 -4.79 13.56 -0.03
CA ALA A 215 -3.77 12.52 -0.17
C ALA A 215 -3.50 11.76 1.14
N GLU A 216 -3.65 12.41 2.30
CA GLU A 216 -3.58 11.74 3.60
C GLU A 216 -4.69 10.68 3.76
N LEU A 217 -5.87 10.88 3.15
CA LEU A 217 -6.96 9.89 3.15
C LEU A 217 -6.63 8.64 2.32
N TYR A 218 -5.82 8.77 1.27
CA TYR A 218 -5.41 7.62 0.45
C TYR A 218 -4.32 6.77 1.11
N SER A 219 -3.61 7.36 2.08
CA SER A 219 -2.47 6.72 2.73
C SER A 219 -2.87 5.57 3.68
N ILE A 220 -4.12 5.55 4.15
CA ILE A 220 -4.61 4.56 5.12
C ILE A 220 -5.04 3.24 4.47
N MET A 221 -4.88 2.14 5.21
CA MET A 221 -5.34 0.81 4.82
C MET A 221 -6.80 0.61 5.25
N ASP A 222 -7.73 0.99 4.38
CA ASP A 222 -9.14 0.64 4.54
C ASP A 222 -9.42 -0.81 4.11
N PRO A 223 -10.62 -1.36 4.38
CA PRO A 223 -10.94 -2.75 4.05
C PRO A 223 -10.75 -3.12 2.57
N VAL A 224 -11.02 -2.18 1.65
CA VAL A 224 -10.85 -2.41 0.21
C VAL A 224 -9.37 -2.41 -0.14
N SER A 225 -8.58 -1.49 0.40
CA SER A 225 -7.13 -1.47 0.23
C SER A 225 -6.48 -2.75 0.77
N VAL A 226 -6.98 -3.29 1.88
CA VAL A 226 -6.52 -4.57 2.45
C VAL A 226 -6.92 -5.75 1.57
N GLU A 227 -8.15 -5.77 1.05
CA GLU A 227 -8.61 -6.81 0.13
C GLU A 227 -7.81 -6.82 -1.18
N MET A 228 -7.56 -5.64 -1.77
CA MET A 228 -6.70 -5.49 -2.95
C MET A 228 -5.27 -5.95 -2.66
N LEU A 229 -4.74 -5.60 -1.48
CA LEU A 229 -3.44 -6.06 -1.04
C LEU A 229 -3.37 -7.59 -0.97
N ALA A 230 -4.40 -8.24 -0.41
CA ALA A 230 -4.44 -9.68 -0.20
C ALA A 230 -4.73 -10.46 -1.49
N THR A 231 -5.61 -9.95 -2.36
CA THR A 231 -6.12 -10.68 -3.52
C THR A 231 -5.35 -10.39 -4.81
N GLU A 232 -4.70 -9.24 -4.92
CA GLU A 232 -4.00 -8.82 -6.15
C GLU A 232 -2.50 -8.65 -5.93
N HIS A 233 -2.11 -7.90 -4.90
CA HIS A 233 -0.68 -7.57 -4.70
C HIS A 233 0.10 -8.72 -4.07
N LEU A 234 -0.43 -9.39 -3.05
CA LEU A 234 0.23 -10.48 -2.34
C LEU A 234 0.52 -11.68 -3.26
N PRO A 235 -0.42 -12.17 -4.12
CA PRO A 235 -0.12 -13.28 -5.03
C PRO A 235 1.00 -12.96 -6.04
N LEU A 236 1.04 -11.71 -6.53
CA LEU A 236 2.12 -11.26 -7.41
C LEU A 236 3.46 -11.22 -6.67
N PHE A 237 3.47 -10.71 -5.43
CA PHE A 237 4.65 -10.70 -4.57
C PHE A 237 5.16 -12.12 -4.29
N GLU A 238 4.27 -13.03 -3.88
CA GLU A 238 4.61 -14.44 -3.64
C GLU A 238 5.13 -15.14 -4.89
N ARG A 239 4.58 -14.84 -6.06
CA ARG A 239 5.02 -15.45 -7.32
C ARG A 239 6.49 -15.17 -7.58
N GLN A 240 6.95 -13.93 -7.36
CA GLN A 240 8.35 -13.57 -7.61
C GLN A 240 9.28 -14.16 -6.57
N TRP A 241 8.81 -14.30 -5.33
CA TRP A 241 9.51 -15.03 -4.30
C TRP A 241 9.68 -16.52 -4.68
N LYS A 242 8.61 -17.16 -5.14
CA LYS A 242 8.63 -18.54 -5.65
C LYS A 242 9.56 -18.68 -6.86
N THR A 243 9.54 -17.73 -7.79
CA THR A 243 10.47 -17.72 -8.94
C THR A 243 11.92 -17.64 -8.50
N MET A 244 12.25 -16.79 -7.51
CA MET A 244 13.61 -16.74 -6.93
C MET A 244 14.04 -18.09 -6.36
N LEU A 245 13.16 -18.78 -5.62
CA LEU A 245 13.45 -20.12 -5.10
C LEU A 245 13.62 -21.15 -6.23
N THR A 246 12.77 -21.11 -7.26
CA THR A 246 12.91 -21.97 -8.44
C THR A 246 14.26 -21.74 -9.15
N THR A 247 14.75 -20.51 -9.22
CA THR A 247 16.10 -20.21 -9.75
C THR A 247 17.18 -20.94 -8.95
N VAL A 248 17.06 -20.97 -7.62
CA VAL A 248 17.98 -21.72 -6.75
C VAL A 248 17.89 -23.22 -7.02
N ASP A 249 16.68 -23.77 -7.14
CA ASP A 249 16.46 -25.21 -7.37
C ASP A 249 16.95 -25.69 -8.75
N VAL A 250 16.82 -24.85 -9.78
CA VAL A 250 17.23 -25.19 -11.16
C VAL A 250 18.74 -25.10 -11.29
N GLU A 251 19.34 -23.97 -10.92
CA GLU A 251 20.79 -23.76 -11.03
C GLU A 251 21.56 -24.63 -10.01
N GLY A 252 20.96 -24.87 -8.82
CA GLY A 252 21.55 -25.73 -7.79
C GLY A 252 21.72 -27.19 -8.22
N LYS A 253 20.93 -27.69 -9.18
CA LYS A 253 21.08 -29.03 -9.78
C LYS A 253 22.34 -29.16 -10.64
N SER A 254 22.76 -28.07 -11.29
CA SER A 254 24.01 -28.00 -12.06
C SER A 254 25.24 -27.88 -11.16
N GLY A 255 25.03 -27.40 -9.93
CA GLY A 255 26.02 -27.32 -8.86
C GLY A 255 25.94 -25.98 -8.14
N ILE A 256 25.95 -26.02 -6.80
CA ILE A 256 25.92 -24.83 -5.92
C ILE A 256 27.06 -23.85 -6.24
N ALA A 257 28.13 -24.27 -6.90
CA ALA A 257 29.22 -23.38 -7.29
C ALA A 257 28.83 -22.33 -8.36
N GLU A 258 27.79 -22.57 -9.18
CA GLU A 258 27.42 -21.66 -10.29
C GLU A 258 26.36 -20.60 -9.91
N LEU A 259 25.82 -20.72 -8.69
CA LEU A 259 24.86 -19.79 -8.12
C LEU A 259 25.57 -18.51 -7.66
N THR A 260 25.07 -17.38 -8.14
CA THR A 260 25.52 -16.04 -7.72
C THR A 260 24.37 -15.26 -7.10
N GLU A 261 24.69 -14.36 -6.17
CA GLU A 261 23.70 -13.46 -5.53
C GLU A 261 22.90 -12.68 -6.57
N ARG A 262 23.57 -12.22 -7.64
CA ARG A 262 22.94 -11.47 -8.73
C ARG A 262 21.89 -12.29 -9.47
N LYS A 263 22.21 -13.53 -9.84
CA LYS A 263 21.29 -14.44 -10.54
C LYS A 263 20.05 -14.74 -9.68
N VAL A 264 20.26 -15.08 -8.41
CA VAL A 264 19.15 -15.41 -7.49
C VAL A 264 18.30 -14.18 -7.18
N CYS A 265 18.90 -13.00 -7.11
CA CYS A 265 18.18 -11.74 -6.86
C CYS A 265 17.39 -11.22 -8.09
N GLU A 266 17.69 -11.72 -9.30
CA GLU A 266 17.14 -11.18 -10.55
C GLU A 266 15.61 -11.13 -10.56
N PRO A 267 14.85 -12.19 -10.18
CA PRO A 267 13.39 -12.14 -10.23
C PRO A 267 12.81 -11.06 -9.32
N LEU A 268 13.40 -10.86 -8.14
CA LEU A 268 12.98 -9.84 -7.17
C LEU A 268 13.29 -8.43 -7.68
N ARG A 269 14.49 -8.24 -8.25
CA ARG A 269 14.94 -6.97 -8.81
C ARG A 269 14.14 -6.56 -10.04
N SER A 270 13.90 -7.49 -10.95
CA SER A 270 13.15 -7.24 -12.17
C SER A 270 11.70 -6.90 -11.84
N TYR A 271 11.05 -7.64 -10.93
CA TYR A 271 9.72 -7.29 -10.44
C TYR A 271 9.66 -5.87 -9.85
N PHE A 272 10.60 -5.54 -8.96
CA PHE A 272 10.65 -4.23 -8.33
C PHE A 272 10.91 -3.11 -9.36
N SER A 273 11.89 -3.29 -10.25
CA SER A 273 12.27 -2.28 -11.24
C SER A 273 11.18 -2.06 -12.29
N HIS A 274 10.55 -3.14 -12.78
CA HIS A 274 9.45 -3.04 -13.73
C HIS A 274 8.20 -2.41 -13.10
N GLY A 275 7.90 -2.71 -11.84
CA GLY A 275 6.78 -2.10 -11.13
C GLY A 275 6.95 -0.60 -10.89
N LEU A 276 8.19 -0.11 -10.90
CA LEU A 276 8.54 1.31 -10.77
C LEU A 276 8.60 2.06 -12.11
N VAL A 277 8.38 1.39 -13.24
CA VAL A 277 8.33 2.07 -14.54
C VAL A 277 7.21 3.13 -14.52
N GLY A 278 7.56 4.37 -14.86
CA GLY A 278 6.66 5.52 -14.81
C GLY A 278 6.55 6.22 -13.45
N ALA A 279 7.18 5.69 -12.38
CA ALA A 279 7.25 6.41 -11.10
C ALA A 279 8.23 7.59 -11.20
N ILE A 280 7.89 8.73 -10.58
CA ILE A 280 8.83 9.85 -10.48
C ILE A 280 10.02 9.42 -9.61
N LYS A 281 11.24 9.54 -10.16
CA LYS A 281 12.52 9.26 -9.47
C LYS A 281 12.89 10.34 -8.46
N THR A 282 11.98 10.74 -7.58
CA THR A 282 12.22 11.89 -6.69
C THR A 282 12.78 11.51 -5.33
N ASP A 283 12.64 10.26 -4.86
CA ASP A 283 13.16 9.85 -3.54
C ASP A 283 13.95 8.54 -3.57
N SER A 284 14.95 8.42 -2.68
CA SER A 284 15.52 7.12 -2.33
C SER A 284 14.39 6.25 -1.77
N PHE A 285 14.13 5.10 -2.39
CA PHE A 285 13.13 4.17 -1.87
C PHE A 285 13.52 3.77 -0.45
N ALA A 286 12.53 3.61 0.42
CA ALA A 286 12.79 3.22 1.80
C ALA A 286 13.45 1.83 1.90
N ARG A 287 13.20 0.95 0.92
CA ARG A 287 13.69 -0.43 0.91
C ARG A 287 13.97 -0.88 -0.52
N TYR A 288 14.94 -1.79 -0.66
CA TYR A 288 15.33 -2.40 -1.92
C TYR A 288 15.37 -3.93 -1.80
N PRO A 289 15.04 -4.67 -2.87
CA PRO A 289 15.21 -6.12 -2.88
C PRO A 289 16.69 -6.49 -2.90
N PHE A 290 17.05 -7.54 -2.15
CA PHE A 290 18.41 -8.07 -2.13
C PHE A 290 18.44 -9.57 -1.81
N VAL A 291 19.58 -10.18 -2.13
CA VAL A 291 19.98 -11.55 -1.77
C VAL A 291 21.47 -11.50 -1.45
N LEU A 292 21.88 -11.91 -0.26
CA LEU A 292 23.29 -11.97 0.14
C LEU A 292 23.61 -13.39 0.65
N PHE A 293 24.81 -13.88 0.36
CA PHE A 293 25.24 -15.24 0.68
C PHE A 293 26.28 -15.26 1.81
N GLY A 294 26.14 -16.19 2.76
CA GLY A 294 27.15 -16.50 3.77
C GLY A 294 27.77 -15.26 4.41
N LYS A 295 29.09 -15.11 4.32
CA LYS A 295 29.84 -13.98 4.92
C LYS A 295 29.47 -12.60 4.34
N ASN A 296 28.91 -12.54 3.14
CA ASN A 296 28.42 -11.28 2.57
C ASN A 296 27.18 -10.76 3.28
N THR A 297 26.48 -11.58 4.07
CA THR A 297 25.37 -11.11 4.92
C THR A 297 25.88 -10.34 6.15
N ASN A 298 27.17 -9.98 6.24
CA ASN A 298 27.68 -9.13 7.31
C ASN A 298 26.92 -7.79 7.41
N LYS A 299 26.99 -7.17 8.59
CA LYS A 299 26.23 -5.95 8.89
C LYS A 299 26.43 -4.81 7.87
N LYS A 300 27.68 -4.55 7.49
CA LYS A 300 28.03 -3.44 6.57
C LYS A 300 27.41 -3.66 5.19
N SER A 301 27.49 -4.88 4.67
CA SER A 301 26.88 -5.23 3.39
C SER A 301 25.35 -5.15 3.44
N LEU A 302 24.72 -5.65 4.50
CA LEU A 302 23.26 -5.56 4.69
C LEU A 302 22.78 -4.10 4.75
N GLU A 303 23.46 -3.24 5.50
CA GLU A 303 23.15 -1.81 5.56
C GLU A 303 23.29 -1.12 4.20
N ALA A 304 24.29 -1.51 3.39
CA ALA A 304 24.51 -0.95 2.06
C ALA A 304 23.38 -1.36 1.09
N VAL A 305 23.05 -2.65 1.00
CA VAL A 305 22.01 -3.12 0.05
C VAL A 305 20.61 -2.65 0.45
N ARG A 306 20.32 -2.52 1.76
CA ARG A 306 19.06 -1.93 2.25
C ARG A 306 18.89 -0.48 1.81
N LYS A 307 19.99 0.25 1.58
CA LYS A 307 20.02 1.62 1.03
C LYS A 307 20.13 1.68 -0.50
N GLY A 308 20.00 0.55 -1.19
CA GLY A 308 20.00 0.49 -2.65
C GLY A 308 21.37 0.38 -3.30
N ALA A 309 22.42 0.05 -2.54
CA ALA A 309 23.72 -0.26 -3.14
C ALA A 309 23.60 -1.45 -4.11
N VAL A 310 24.24 -1.32 -5.27
CA VAL A 310 24.27 -2.40 -6.27
C VAL A 310 25.03 -3.59 -5.67
N GLN A 311 24.48 -4.78 -5.88
CA GLN A 311 25.15 -6.02 -5.48
C GLN A 311 26.31 -6.23 -6.44
N SER A 312 27.54 -6.10 -5.93
CA SER A 312 28.75 -6.09 -6.75
C SER A 312 29.34 -7.48 -7.01
N SER A 313 28.89 -8.53 -6.31
CA SER A 313 29.55 -9.83 -6.39
C SER A 313 28.94 -10.75 -7.44
N ASP A 314 29.58 -10.79 -8.60
CA ASP A 314 29.65 -11.99 -9.45
C ASP A 314 30.73 -12.97 -8.94
N THR A 315 31.34 -12.72 -7.76
CA THR A 315 32.64 -13.28 -7.35
C THR A 315 32.63 -14.27 -6.19
N ILE A 316 31.52 -14.48 -5.46
CA ILE A 316 31.46 -15.54 -4.43
C ILE A 316 30.55 -16.67 -4.95
N PRO A 317 31.12 -17.79 -5.40
CA PRO A 317 30.32 -18.97 -5.70
C PRO A 317 29.67 -19.47 -4.40
N SER A 318 28.38 -19.86 -4.44
CA SER A 318 27.71 -20.32 -3.22
C SER A 318 28.28 -21.63 -2.65
N SER A 319 29.28 -22.24 -3.30
CA SER A 319 30.04 -23.37 -2.79
C SER A 319 30.74 -23.11 -1.45
N GLU A 320 30.98 -21.84 -1.10
CA GLU A 320 31.54 -21.44 0.21
C GLU A 320 30.49 -20.86 1.17
N ALA A 321 29.22 -20.79 0.77
CA ALA A 321 28.14 -20.21 1.55
C ALA A 321 27.28 -21.30 2.22
N SER A 322 27.02 -21.15 3.51
CA SER A 322 26.11 -22.05 4.25
C SER A 322 24.64 -21.64 4.14
N HIS A 323 24.37 -20.37 3.86
CA HIS A 323 23.04 -19.77 3.89
C HIS A 323 22.96 -18.54 2.98
N MET A 324 21.74 -18.06 2.76
CA MET A 324 21.44 -16.77 2.14
C MET A 324 20.39 -16.00 2.94
N VAL A 325 20.50 -14.67 2.93
CA VAL A 325 19.47 -13.75 3.45
C VAL A 325 18.87 -13.00 2.27
N CYS A 326 17.55 -13.10 2.13
CA CYS A 326 16.81 -12.53 1.02
C CYS A 326 15.79 -11.51 1.53
N GLN A 327 15.65 -10.38 0.83
CA GLN A 327 14.59 -9.41 1.04
C GLN A 327 13.83 -9.19 -0.27
N ALA A 328 12.50 -9.27 -0.20
CA ALA A 328 11.62 -8.84 -1.27
C ALA A 328 10.84 -7.61 -0.84
N VAL A 329 10.53 -6.76 -1.82
CA VAL A 329 9.87 -5.49 -1.63
C VAL A 329 8.86 -5.32 -2.76
N SER A 330 7.62 -4.97 -2.42
CA SER A 330 6.62 -4.58 -3.42
C SER A 330 6.96 -3.19 -3.98
N PRO A 331 6.92 -2.98 -5.30
CA PRO A 331 7.32 -1.72 -5.92
C PRO A 331 6.39 -0.54 -5.62
N LYS A 332 5.09 -0.79 -5.41
CA LYS A 332 4.05 0.23 -5.21
C LYS A 332 3.16 -0.12 -4.03
N GLY A 333 3.76 -0.50 -2.90
CA GLY A 333 2.99 -0.86 -1.73
C GLY A 333 3.81 -1.23 -0.51
N PRO A 334 3.13 -1.50 0.61
CA PRO A 334 3.80 -1.67 1.89
C PRO A 334 4.46 -3.03 2.10
N LEU A 335 4.15 -4.04 1.25
CA LEU A 335 4.62 -5.41 1.43
C LEU A 335 6.14 -5.52 1.29
N SER A 336 6.76 -6.12 2.29
CA SER A 336 8.14 -6.55 2.27
C SER A 336 8.32 -7.69 3.25
N CYS A 337 9.29 -8.57 2.99
CA CYS A 337 9.67 -9.60 3.94
C CYS A 337 11.15 -9.92 3.81
N VAL A 338 11.70 -10.47 4.89
CA VAL A 338 13.07 -10.98 4.95
C VAL A 338 13.02 -12.43 5.40
N ARG A 339 13.78 -13.30 4.74
CA ARG A 339 13.93 -14.71 5.13
C ARG A 339 15.38 -15.12 5.01
N THR A 340 15.75 -16.10 5.83
CA THR A 340 17.04 -16.80 5.72
C THR A 340 16.79 -18.21 5.18
N TYR A 341 17.56 -18.63 4.19
CA TYR A 341 17.55 -19.99 3.62
C TYR A 341 18.92 -20.63 3.77
N PHE A 342 18.94 -21.96 3.79
CA PHE A 342 20.15 -22.75 4.05
C PHE A 342 20.46 -23.63 2.84
N PHE A 343 21.72 -23.63 2.39
CA PHE A 343 22.17 -24.45 1.25
C PHE A 343 22.61 -25.86 1.65
N GLN A 344 22.81 -26.09 2.95
CA GLN A 344 23.32 -27.35 3.49
C GLN A 344 22.29 -28.01 4.41
N ALA A 345 22.27 -29.34 4.41
CA ALA A 345 21.47 -30.09 5.37
C ALA A 345 22.04 -29.93 6.78
N SER A 346 21.18 -29.58 7.74
CA SER A 346 21.53 -29.56 9.17
C SER A 346 21.69 -30.97 9.76
N HIS A 347 21.27 -31.99 9.03
CA HIS A 347 21.35 -33.40 9.39
C HIS A 347 22.61 -34.05 8.81
N LYS A 348 23.49 -34.59 9.67
CA LYS A 348 24.54 -35.53 9.27
C LYS A 348 24.01 -36.97 9.47
N PRO A 349 23.82 -37.77 8.39
CA PRO A 349 23.42 -39.17 8.51
C PRO A 349 24.32 -39.90 9.51
N TYR A 350 23.74 -40.73 10.37
CA TYR A 350 24.55 -41.60 11.23
C TYR A 350 25.41 -42.50 10.34
N PRO A 351 26.72 -42.60 10.59
CA PRO A 351 27.54 -43.55 9.86
C PRO A 351 27.00 -44.96 10.13
N VAL A 352 26.54 -45.64 9.08
CA VAL A 352 26.16 -47.06 9.15
C VAL A 352 27.47 -47.86 9.15
N SER A 353 28.15 -47.87 10.30
CA SER A 353 29.29 -48.76 10.54
C SER A 353 28.81 -49.92 11.39
N THR A 354 29.05 -51.14 10.91
CA THR A 354 28.66 -52.40 11.56
C THR A 354 29.41 -52.70 12.87
N ASP A 355 30.44 -51.90 13.23
CA ASP A 355 31.40 -52.26 14.28
C ASP A 355 31.47 -51.30 15.48
N LEU A 356 30.57 -50.33 15.63
CA LEU A 356 30.57 -49.40 16.78
C LEU A 356 29.42 -49.68 17.76
N LYS A 357 29.77 -50.06 19.01
CA LYS A 357 28.84 -50.29 20.14
C LYS A 357 28.18 -49.02 20.71
N VAL A 358 28.61 -47.83 20.27
CA VAL A 358 28.03 -46.54 20.66
C VAL A 358 27.97 -45.66 19.42
N THR A 359 26.76 -45.26 19.03
CA THR A 359 26.55 -44.29 17.95
C THR A 359 26.99 -42.91 18.42
N PRO A 360 27.99 -42.27 17.79
CA PRO A 360 28.39 -40.91 18.15
C PRO A 360 27.24 -39.95 17.85
N THR A 361 26.83 -39.13 18.82
CA THR A 361 25.93 -38.02 18.55
C THR A 361 26.69 -37.01 17.68
N PRO A 362 26.17 -36.59 16.52
CA PRO A 362 26.87 -35.62 15.70
C PRO A 362 27.06 -34.31 16.47
N GLY A 363 28.31 -33.83 16.52
CA GLY A 363 28.71 -32.63 17.25
C GLY A 363 28.04 -31.34 16.72
N PRO A 364 28.23 -30.21 17.42
CA PRO A 364 27.70 -28.94 16.97
C PRO A 364 28.40 -28.52 15.66
N THR A 365 27.62 -28.00 14.70
CA THR A 365 28.12 -27.50 13.40
C THR A 365 27.60 -26.09 13.15
N ASP A 366 28.28 -25.32 12.31
CA ASP A 366 27.91 -23.95 11.96
C ASP A 366 26.50 -23.89 11.39
N ILE A 367 26.15 -24.85 10.52
CA ILE A 367 24.81 -24.93 9.93
C ILE A 367 23.70 -25.19 10.98
N ARG A 368 23.98 -26.03 11.99
CA ARG A 368 23.03 -26.28 13.09
C ARG A 368 22.88 -25.06 13.98
N LEU A 369 23.98 -24.34 14.23
CA LEU A 369 23.94 -23.07 14.96
C LEU A 369 23.07 -22.05 14.24
N LEU A 370 23.31 -21.81 12.95
CA LEU A 370 22.54 -20.84 12.17
C LEU A 370 21.06 -21.21 12.08
N THR A 371 20.75 -22.50 11.88
CA THR A 371 19.35 -22.98 11.83
C THR A 371 18.64 -22.75 13.16
N LYS A 372 19.28 -23.06 14.30
CA LYS A 372 18.73 -22.79 15.64
C LYS A 372 18.48 -21.30 15.85
N LEU A 373 19.46 -20.45 15.55
CA LEU A 373 19.33 -19.00 15.70
C LEU A 373 18.19 -18.44 14.84
N TYR A 374 18.03 -18.92 13.61
CA TYR A 374 16.91 -18.51 12.76
C TYR A 374 15.56 -18.92 13.35
N VAL A 375 15.41 -20.13 13.89
CA VAL A 375 14.19 -20.56 14.59
C VAL A 375 13.90 -19.65 15.79
N PHE A 376 14.91 -19.31 16.58
CA PHE A 376 14.74 -18.41 17.73
C PHE A 376 14.29 -17.01 17.31
N LEU A 377 14.79 -16.50 16.18
CA LEU A 377 14.34 -15.24 15.60
C LEU A 377 12.89 -15.28 15.14
N VAL A 378 12.47 -16.37 14.47
CA VAL A 378 11.09 -16.52 14.01
C VAL A 378 10.13 -16.54 15.21
N GLU A 379 10.40 -17.38 16.21
CA GLU A 379 9.57 -17.45 17.42
C GLU A 379 9.54 -16.12 18.18
N GLY A 380 10.71 -15.51 18.38
CA GLY A 380 10.85 -14.23 19.08
C GLY A 380 10.12 -13.09 18.37
N LEU A 381 10.25 -12.99 17.05
CA LEU A 381 9.61 -11.92 16.27
C LEU A 381 8.08 -12.06 16.27
N LEU A 382 7.55 -13.27 16.10
CA LEU A 382 6.10 -13.50 16.13
C LEU A 382 5.51 -13.16 17.51
N ALA A 383 6.19 -13.51 18.59
CA ALA A 383 5.79 -13.10 19.94
C ALA A 383 5.89 -11.58 20.15
N ALA A 384 6.90 -10.93 19.57
CA ALA A 384 7.06 -9.48 19.59
C ALA A 384 5.93 -8.76 18.85
N ILE A 385 5.50 -9.27 17.68
CA ILE A 385 4.37 -8.74 16.92
C ILE A 385 3.08 -8.81 17.76
N LEU A 386 2.82 -9.93 18.42
CA LEU A 386 1.67 -10.06 19.32
C LEU A 386 1.76 -9.10 20.51
N THR A 387 2.97 -8.88 21.05
CA THR A 387 3.20 -7.94 22.14
C THR A 387 2.95 -6.51 21.68
N TYR A 388 3.43 -6.14 20.49
CA TYR A 388 3.16 -4.86 19.88
C TYR A 388 1.66 -4.66 19.64
N ALA A 389 0.97 -5.64 19.06
CA ALA A 389 -0.47 -5.55 18.80
C ALA A 389 -1.30 -5.29 20.07
N ASN A 390 -0.86 -5.80 21.22
CA ASN A 390 -1.55 -5.63 22.50
C ASN A 390 -1.14 -4.36 23.27
N SER A 391 0.08 -3.88 23.08
CA SER A 391 0.65 -2.78 23.89
C SER A 391 0.87 -1.49 23.11
N LEU A 392 0.83 -1.57 21.78
CA LEU A 392 1.18 -0.50 20.83
C LEU A 392 2.55 0.13 21.13
N SER A 393 3.47 -0.70 21.63
CA SER A 393 4.77 -0.27 22.13
C SER A 393 5.91 -1.03 21.48
N VAL A 394 6.77 -0.29 20.75
CA VAL A 394 7.95 -0.88 20.10
C VAL A 394 8.96 -1.34 21.13
N GLU A 395 9.13 -0.58 22.22
CA GLU A 395 10.07 -0.90 23.30
C GLU A 395 9.69 -2.18 24.05
N LYS A 396 8.39 -2.37 24.36
CA LYS A 396 7.89 -3.61 24.99
C LYS A 396 8.06 -4.81 24.07
N ALA A 397 7.76 -4.64 22.77
CA ALA A 397 7.97 -5.71 21.78
C ALA A 397 9.45 -6.10 21.67
N GLN A 398 10.37 -5.12 21.65
CA GLN A 398 11.81 -5.36 21.63
C GLN A 398 12.29 -6.11 22.87
N SER A 399 11.82 -5.68 24.05
CA SER A 399 12.20 -6.28 25.33
C SER A 399 11.78 -7.74 25.41
N HIS A 400 10.54 -8.05 25.02
CA HIS A 400 10.03 -9.42 25.02
C HIS A 400 10.74 -10.30 23.99
N LEU A 401 11.04 -9.78 22.80
CA LEU A 401 11.84 -10.48 21.80
C LEU A 401 13.22 -10.86 22.37
N MET A 402 13.92 -9.86 22.92
CA MET A 402 15.25 -10.05 23.51
C MET A 402 15.26 -11.09 24.62
N GLU A 403 14.24 -11.11 25.49
CA GLU A 403 14.08 -12.12 26.53
C GLU A 403 13.99 -13.53 25.94
N ILE A 404 13.12 -13.73 24.95
CA ILE A 404 12.92 -15.03 24.29
C ILE A 404 14.23 -15.51 23.65
N VAL A 405 14.87 -14.67 22.84
CA VAL A 405 16.09 -15.06 22.11
C VAL A 405 17.24 -15.37 23.08
N LYS A 406 17.45 -14.55 24.11
CA LYS A 406 18.50 -14.81 25.12
C LYS A 406 18.26 -16.12 25.87
N LYS A 407 17.03 -16.33 26.35
CA LYS A 407 16.65 -17.56 27.06
C LYS A 407 16.84 -18.80 26.18
N ARG A 408 16.51 -18.72 24.88
CA ARG A 408 16.71 -19.83 23.94
C ARG A 408 18.19 -20.12 23.69
N CYS A 409 19.03 -19.09 23.57
CA CYS A 409 20.48 -19.26 23.44
C CYS A 409 21.08 -19.95 24.68
N ASP A 410 20.70 -19.52 25.89
CA ASP A 410 21.24 -20.09 27.13
C ASP A 410 20.79 -21.53 27.38
N THR A 411 19.55 -21.88 26.99
CA THR A 411 18.98 -23.23 27.20
C THR A 411 19.39 -24.25 26.14
N SER A 412 19.87 -23.81 24.97
CA SER A 412 20.11 -24.68 23.81
C SER A 412 21.57 -25.01 23.56
N ASP A 413 22.45 -24.70 24.52
CA ASP A 413 23.91 -24.83 24.46
C ASP A 413 24.48 -24.33 23.13
N THR A 414 24.06 -23.13 22.73
CA THR A 414 24.58 -22.49 21.52
C THR A 414 25.87 -21.76 21.84
N ALA A 415 26.85 -21.83 20.94
CA ALA A 415 28.10 -21.07 21.09
C ALA A 415 27.89 -19.54 21.10
N VAL A 416 26.74 -19.08 20.61
CA VAL A 416 26.26 -17.71 20.79
C VAL A 416 25.53 -17.61 22.12
N SER A 417 26.07 -16.82 23.05
CA SER A 417 25.50 -16.62 24.39
C SER A 417 24.54 -15.44 24.46
N ALA A 418 23.74 -15.35 25.54
CA ALA A 418 22.95 -14.15 25.83
C ALA A 418 23.81 -12.86 25.90
N THR A 419 25.08 -12.97 26.28
CA THR A 419 26.04 -11.86 26.27
C THR A 419 26.31 -11.36 24.85
N PHE A 420 26.51 -12.26 23.88
CA PHE A 420 26.70 -11.88 22.48
C PHE A 420 25.49 -11.13 21.91
N ILE A 421 24.27 -11.62 22.20
CA ILE A 421 23.02 -10.98 21.78
C ILE A 421 22.84 -9.59 22.42
N SER A 422 23.32 -9.42 23.65
CA SER A 422 23.23 -8.15 24.38
C SER A 422 24.26 -7.11 23.91
N GLN A 423 25.28 -7.50 23.14
CA GLN A 423 26.28 -6.57 22.64
C GLN A 423 25.70 -5.64 21.57
N ARG A 424 25.96 -4.34 21.72
CA ARG A 424 25.50 -3.32 20.78
C ARG A 424 26.04 -3.62 19.39
N GLY A 425 25.13 -3.78 18.44
CA GLY A 425 25.46 -3.96 17.03
C GLY A 425 25.42 -5.41 16.53
N ASN A 426 25.34 -6.40 17.41
CA ASN A 426 25.15 -7.81 17.03
C ASN A 426 23.68 -8.20 16.87
N PHE A 427 22.78 -7.38 17.38
CA PHE A 427 21.34 -7.61 17.36
C PHE A 427 20.63 -6.31 16.97
N GLU A 428 19.69 -6.38 16.02
CA GLU A 428 18.87 -5.26 15.58
C GLU A 428 17.41 -5.70 15.48
N PHE A 429 16.53 -4.86 16.01
CA PHE A 429 15.09 -5.02 15.93
C PHE A 429 14.46 -3.67 15.56
N SER A 430 13.44 -3.71 14.70
CA SER A 430 12.66 -2.53 14.34
C SER A 430 11.22 -2.92 14.00
N ILE A 431 10.30 -2.00 14.25
CA ILE A 431 8.94 -2.02 13.69
C ILE A 431 8.77 -0.70 12.93
N GLU A 432 8.55 -0.79 11.63
CA GLU A 432 8.37 0.36 10.74
C GLU A 432 6.95 0.31 10.15
N ALA A 433 6.25 1.43 10.07
CA ALA A 433 4.95 1.51 9.40
C ALA A 433 5.08 2.06 8.00
N TYR A 434 4.20 1.61 7.10
CA TYR A 434 4.16 2.03 5.72
C TYR A 434 2.74 2.34 5.29
N ASP A 435 2.61 3.42 4.53
CA ASP A 435 1.35 3.76 3.89
C ASP A 435 0.99 2.83 2.73
N HIS A 436 -0.19 3.03 2.16
CA HIS A 436 -0.67 2.28 1.01
C HIS A 436 0.31 2.31 -0.19
N HIS A 437 1.10 3.37 -0.33
CA HIS A 437 2.06 3.55 -1.41
C HIS A 437 3.47 3.00 -1.08
N GLY A 438 3.69 2.48 0.13
CA GLY A 438 4.97 1.92 0.57
C GLY A 438 5.95 2.96 1.14
N ARG A 439 5.49 4.17 1.49
CA ARG A 439 6.31 5.20 2.14
C ARG A 439 6.36 5.00 3.65
N PRO A 440 7.51 5.22 4.29
CA PRO A 440 7.65 5.04 5.73
C PRO A 440 6.87 6.12 6.47
N VAL A 441 6.12 5.72 7.49
CA VAL A 441 5.38 6.59 8.39
C VAL A 441 5.89 6.38 9.80
N VAL A 442 6.13 7.48 10.53
CA VAL A 442 6.58 7.42 11.92
C VAL A 442 5.45 6.93 12.80
N LEU A 443 5.68 5.80 13.48
CA LEU A 443 4.78 5.30 14.51
C LEU A 443 4.83 6.18 15.74
N LYS A 444 3.65 6.44 16.32
CA LYS A 444 3.52 7.10 17.61
C LYS A 444 3.25 6.03 18.67
N GLU A 445 4.08 6.05 19.70
CA GLU A 445 3.99 5.09 20.80
C GLU A 445 2.61 5.18 21.48
N GLY A 446 1.94 4.04 21.65
CA GLY A 446 0.63 3.97 22.30
C GLY A 446 -0.57 4.29 21.40
N GLU A 447 -0.35 4.70 20.14
CA GLU A 447 -1.43 4.99 19.18
C GLU A 447 -1.57 3.86 18.15
N SER A 448 -2.81 3.41 17.90
CA SER A 448 -3.10 2.46 16.82
C SER A 448 -3.07 3.18 15.47
N SER A 449 -2.64 2.49 14.42
CA SER A 449 -2.44 3.10 13.12
C SER A 449 -2.96 2.16 12.03
N PRO A 450 -3.88 2.57 11.15
CA PRO A 450 -4.41 1.68 10.10
C PRO A 450 -3.43 1.56 8.92
N LEU A 451 -2.19 1.18 9.20
CA LEU A 451 -1.07 1.09 8.26
C LEU A 451 -0.44 -0.31 8.35
N ILE A 452 0.11 -0.82 7.27
CA ILE A 452 0.88 -2.07 7.33
C ILE A 452 2.20 -1.77 8.05
N LYS A 453 2.56 -2.64 8.99
CA LYS A 453 3.84 -2.59 9.70
C LYS A 453 4.76 -3.70 9.24
N LEU A 454 6.05 -3.45 9.22
CA LEU A 454 7.10 -4.45 9.03
C LEU A 454 7.87 -4.57 10.34
N ALA A 455 7.76 -5.73 10.99
CA ALA A 455 8.67 -6.09 12.07
C ALA A 455 9.89 -6.76 11.47
N THR A 456 11.10 -6.31 11.81
CA THR A 456 12.37 -6.82 11.28
C THR A 456 13.32 -7.13 12.40
N VAL A 457 14.01 -8.27 12.32
CA VAL A 457 15.06 -8.68 13.26
C VAL A 457 16.27 -9.27 12.54
N TYR A 458 17.46 -8.92 13.01
CA TYR A 458 18.74 -9.48 12.57
C TYR A 458 19.64 -9.86 13.74
N ILE A 459 20.39 -10.97 13.58
CA ILE A 459 21.58 -11.27 14.36
C ILE A 459 22.78 -11.16 13.42
N TYR A 460 23.67 -10.21 13.70
CA TYR A 460 24.79 -9.88 12.84
C TYR A 460 26.08 -10.62 13.22
N ASN A 461 26.91 -10.86 12.20
CA ASN A 461 28.32 -11.26 12.33
C ASN A 461 28.54 -12.44 13.30
N ILE A 462 27.73 -13.49 13.16
CA ILE A 462 27.74 -14.70 13.99
C ILE A 462 29.11 -15.37 13.88
N PRO A 463 29.77 -15.72 15.00
CA PRO A 463 31.06 -16.40 14.98
C PRO A 463 30.90 -17.86 14.54
N SER A 464 31.88 -18.37 13.79
CA SER A 464 31.97 -19.80 13.43
C SER A 464 32.49 -20.61 14.62
N ILE A 465 31.89 -21.78 14.82
CA ILE A 465 32.32 -22.79 15.79
C ILE A 465 33.24 -23.84 15.16
N GLU A 466 33.14 -24.05 13.84
CA GLU A 466 34.02 -24.97 13.10
C GLU A 466 35.35 -24.30 12.71
N HIS A 467 35.38 -22.97 12.56
CA HIS A 467 36.55 -22.20 12.14
C HIS A 467 36.79 -20.99 13.05
N ASN A 468 37.69 -21.16 14.03
CA ASN A 468 38.01 -20.14 15.01
C ASN A 468 38.46 -18.81 14.37
N GLY A 469 37.95 -17.68 14.87
CA GLY A 469 38.23 -16.34 14.37
C GLY A 469 37.51 -15.95 13.08
N GLN A 470 36.71 -16.84 12.49
CA GLN A 470 35.89 -16.53 11.32
C GLN A 470 34.45 -16.17 11.70
N THR A 471 33.80 -15.37 10.87
CA THR A 471 32.35 -15.11 10.95
C THR A 471 31.61 -15.91 9.88
N LEU A 472 30.39 -16.33 10.21
CA LEU A 472 29.46 -16.99 9.30
C LEU A 472 28.67 -15.99 8.46
N GLY A 473 28.55 -14.74 8.91
CA GLY A 473 27.59 -13.77 8.39
C GLY A 473 26.49 -13.50 9.40
N SER A 474 25.27 -13.28 8.93
CA SER A 474 24.11 -12.86 9.73
C SER A 474 22.87 -13.65 9.33
N VAL A 475 21.95 -13.81 10.27
CA VAL A 475 20.59 -14.32 9.97
C VAL A 475 19.57 -13.21 10.17
N GLY A 476 18.52 -13.22 9.36
CA GLY A 476 17.47 -12.20 9.38
C GLY A 476 16.08 -12.76 9.12
N PHE A 477 15.09 -12.15 9.75
CA PHE A 477 13.68 -12.46 9.58
C PHE A 477 12.86 -11.17 9.67
N ALA A 478 11.90 -10.98 8.76
CA ALA A 478 10.99 -9.83 8.83
C ALA A 478 9.61 -10.21 8.32
N GLU A 479 8.57 -9.76 9.02
CA GLU A 479 7.18 -10.07 8.69
C GLU A 479 6.33 -8.80 8.62
N ALA A 480 5.55 -8.70 7.54
CA ALA A 480 4.57 -7.64 7.39
C ALA A 480 3.26 -8.03 8.09
N PHE A 481 2.69 -7.11 8.87
CA PHE A 481 1.45 -7.36 9.61
C PHE A 481 0.56 -6.11 9.65
N LEU A 482 -0.73 -6.35 9.85
CA LEU A 482 -1.73 -5.33 10.16
C LEU A 482 -2.32 -5.67 11.52
N GLU A 483 -2.25 -4.75 12.45
CA GLU A 483 -2.98 -4.80 13.70
C GLU A 483 -4.38 -4.22 13.48
N SER A 484 -5.38 -4.90 14.00
CA SER A 484 -6.75 -4.39 14.00
C SER A 484 -7.35 -4.71 15.35
N THR A 485 -7.93 -3.69 15.99
CA THR A 485 -8.69 -3.84 17.22
C THR A 485 -10.10 -3.37 16.94
N ILE A 486 -11.08 -4.25 17.15
CA ILE A 486 -12.49 -3.87 17.13
C ILE A 486 -12.90 -3.68 18.59
N PRO A 487 -13.03 -2.44 19.08
CA PRO A 487 -13.55 -2.22 20.42
C PRO A 487 -15.00 -2.71 20.46
N VAL A 488 -15.26 -3.78 21.22
CA VAL A 488 -16.61 -4.24 21.48
C VAL A 488 -17.25 -3.25 22.45
N VAL A 489 -17.99 -2.27 21.91
CA VAL A 489 -18.83 -1.40 22.73
C VAL A 489 -19.99 -2.26 23.24
N ARG A 490 -19.88 -2.79 24.46
CA ARG A 490 -21.02 -3.40 25.13
C ARG A 490 -22.05 -2.28 25.37
N PRO A 491 -23.33 -2.47 24.98
CA PRO A 491 -24.37 -1.53 25.37
C PRO A 491 -24.34 -1.39 26.89
N LEU A 492 -24.33 -0.15 27.40
CA LEU A 492 -24.60 0.09 28.80
C LEU A 492 -25.92 -0.60 29.11
N VAL A 493 -25.87 -1.61 29.98
CA VAL A 493 -27.06 -2.14 30.62
C VAL A 493 -27.57 -0.98 31.46
N VAL A 494 -28.57 -0.28 30.93
CA VAL A 494 -29.34 0.67 31.72
C VAL A 494 -30.17 -0.22 32.64
N ASP A 495 -29.70 -0.41 33.87
CA ASP A 495 -30.52 -0.98 34.93
C ASP A 495 -31.76 -0.08 35.06
N LEU A 496 -32.91 -0.62 34.64
CA LEU A 496 -34.23 0.00 34.77
C LEU A 496 -34.72 -0.09 36.22
#